data_AF-A0A839H3Q0-F1
#
_entry.id   AF-A0A839H3Q0-F1
#
_cell.length_a   1.000
_cell.length_b   1.000
_cell.length_c   1.000
_cell.angle_alpha   90.00
_cell.angle_beta   90.00
_cell.angle_gamma   90.00
#
_symmetry.space_group_name_H-M   'P 1'
#
loop_
_entity.id
_entity.type
_entity.pdbx_description
1 polymer ?
#
loop_
_entity_poly.entity_id
_entity_poly.type
_entity_poly.pdbx_seq_one_letter_code
_entity_poly.pdbx_strand_id
1 'polypeptide(L)'
;MTKILITGANGQLGSELRNLLDERGIEYDAFDSKQMDITNKKIVDEKINALNPVVIYHCAAYTAVDNAEDVAKELNWQVNEVGTRNVAEAAKKVGAKMVYISTDYVFDGTNEGEYKVDAPVNPKNEYGKAKLAGEEAVKSILDDYYIIRTSWVFGKYGKNFVYTMLRLAKDHD
;
A
#
# COMPACT_ATOMS: atom_id res chain seq x y z
N MET A 1 -2.77 9.93 -23.65
CA MET A 1 -2.01 8.90 -22.90
C MET A 1 -2.39 9.01 -21.44
N THR A 2 -2.76 7.89 -20.81
CA THR A 2 -3.09 7.85 -19.39
C THR A 2 -1.79 7.72 -18.61
N LYS A 3 -1.40 8.77 -17.89
CA LYS A 3 -0.18 8.75 -17.07
C LYS A 3 -0.45 8.05 -15.74
N ILE A 4 -0.05 6.80 -15.62
CA ILE A 4 -0.20 6.00 -14.40
C ILE A 4 1.09 6.06 -13.59
N LEU A 5 0.99 6.20 -12.27
CA LEU A 5 2.10 6.04 -11.34
C LEU A 5 1.86 4.84 -10.40
N ILE A 6 2.88 4.01 -10.18
CA ILE A 6 2.89 2.94 -9.18
C ILE A 6 3.95 3.24 -8.12
N THR A 7 3.57 3.27 -6.85
CA THR A 7 4.53 3.34 -5.73
C THR A 7 4.70 1.96 -5.11
N GLY A 8 5.88 1.64 -4.58
CA GLY A 8 6.13 0.30 -4.03
C GLY A 8 6.23 -0.75 -5.13
N ALA A 9 6.76 -0.34 -6.30
CA ALA A 9 6.77 -1.11 -7.54
C ALA A 9 7.49 -2.48 -7.48
N ASN A 10 8.37 -2.66 -6.50
CA ASN A 10 9.13 -3.89 -6.28
C ASN A 10 8.50 -4.81 -5.21
N GLY A 11 7.37 -4.41 -4.61
CA GLY A 11 6.57 -5.28 -3.74
C GLY A 11 5.80 -6.34 -4.54
N GLN A 12 5.10 -7.25 -3.84
CA GLN A 12 4.34 -8.34 -4.48
C GLN A 12 3.31 -7.78 -5.48
N LEU A 13 2.41 -6.93 -4.99
CA LEU A 13 1.34 -6.33 -5.81
C LEU A 13 1.88 -5.33 -6.84
N GLY A 14 2.88 -4.53 -6.47
CA GLY A 14 3.51 -3.59 -7.41
C GLY A 14 4.13 -4.29 -8.62
N SER A 15 4.79 -5.43 -8.40
CA SER A 15 5.39 -6.22 -9.48
C SER A 15 4.33 -6.88 -10.37
N GLU A 16 3.29 -7.45 -9.77
CA GLU A 16 2.18 -8.06 -10.50
C GLU A 16 1.45 -7.02 -11.37
N LEU A 17 1.20 -5.83 -10.81
CA LEU A 17 0.53 -4.74 -11.52
C LEU A 17 1.36 -4.25 -12.71
N ARG A 18 2.68 -4.12 -12.56
CA ARG A 18 3.58 -3.76 -13.67
C ARG A 18 3.48 -4.73 -14.83
N ASN A 19 3.60 -6.03 -14.56
CA ASN A 19 3.47 -7.05 -15.61
C ASN A 19 2.10 -7.00 -16.29
N LEU A 20 1.02 -6.83 -15.51
CA LEU A 20 -0.32 -6.74 -16.05
C LEU A 20 -0.50 -5.52 -16.98
N LEU A 21 0.12 -4.39 -16.65
CA LEU A 21 0.08 -3.20 -17.50
C LEU A 21 0.95 -3.38 -18.76
N ASP A 22 2.12 -4.01 -18.64
CA ASP A 22 2.97 -4.35 -19.78
C ASP A 22 2.24 -5.28 -20.76
N GLU A 23 1.58 -6.33 -20.27
CA GLU A 23 0.76 -7.25 -21.06
C GLU A 23 -0.38 -6.55 -21.80
N ARG A 24 -0.91 -5.47 -21.21
CA ARG A 24 -1.97 -4.64 -21.79
C ARG A 24 -1.45 -3.51 -22.68
N GLY A 25 -0.13 -3.35 -22.79
CA GLY A 25 0.47 -2.24 -23.53
C GLY A 25 0.13 -0.86 -22.95
N ILE A 26 -0.08 -0.76 -21.63
CA ILE A 26 -0.40 0.48 -20.93
C ILE A 26 0.89 1.03 -20.30
N GLU A 27 1.26 2.24 -20.67
CA GLU A 27 2.44 2.93 -20.11
C GLU A 27 2.23 3.36 -18.66
N TYR A 28 3.28 3.26 -17.86
CA TYR A 28 3.29 3.68 -16.46
C TYR A 28 4.69 4.13 -16.01
N ASP A 29 4.71 4.97 -14.99
CA ASP A 29 5.88 5.24 -14.17
C ASP A 29 5.79 4.39 -12.89
N ALA A 30 6.92 3.83 -12.44
CA ALA A 30 6.94 2.97 -11.27
C ALA A 30 8.19 3.20 -10.42
N PHE A 31 7.99 3.43 -9.12
CA PHE A 31 9.08 3.67 -8.18
C PHE A 31 9.01 2.74 -6.97
N ASP A 32 10.18 2.26 -6.56
CA ASP A 32 10.38 1.66 -5.25
C ASP A 32 10.87 2.70 -4.22
N SER A 33 11.12 2.25 -2.99
CA SER A 33 11.58 3.13 -1.91
C SER A 33 12.96 3.74 -2.12
N LYS A 34 13.80 3.21 -3.02
CA LYS A 34 15.11 3.80 -3.34
C LYS A 34 14.97 4.96 -4.32
N GLN A 35 13.96 4.89 -5.20
CA GLN A 35 13.70 5.92 -6.22
C GLN A 35 12.74 7.01 -5.73
N MET A 36 11.79 6.64 -4.88
CA MET A 36 10.81 7.55 -4.28
C MET A 36 10.42 7.05 -2.89
N ASP A 37 11.20 7.46 -1.88
CA ASP A 37 10.83 7.23 -0.48
C ASP A 37 9.61 8.07 -0.12
N ILE A 38 8.48 7.39 0.12
CA ILE A 38 7.20 8.05 0.39
C ILE A 38 7.19 8.82 1.72
N THR A 39 8.10 8.49 2.65
CA THR A 39 8.23 9.21 3.92
C THR A 39 8.84 10.60 3.73
N ASN A 40 9.59 10.80 2.64
CA ASN A 40 10.17 12.08 2.28
C ASN A 40 9.20 12.90 1.41
N LYS A 41 8.44 13.77 2.07
CA LYS A 41 7.45 14.64 1.43
C LYS A 41 7.99 15.42 0.23
N LYS A 42 9.22 15.94 0.32
CA LYS A 42 9.83 16.74 -0.75
C LYS A 42 10.04 15.91 -2.01
N ILE A 43 10.59 14.70 -1.87
CA ILE A 43 10.82 13.78 -3.00
C ILE A 43 9.48 13.38 -3.64
N VAL A 44 8.46 13.07 -2.82
CA VAL A 44 7.12 12.73 -3.29
C VAL A 44 6.51 13.88 -4.10
N ASP A 45 6.52 15.09 -3.54
CA ASP A 45 5.99 16.29 -4.19
C ASP A 45 6.73 16.55 -5.52
N GLU A 46 8.07 16.50 -5.54
CA GLU A 46 8.87 16.71 -6.76
C GLU A 46 8.55 15.69 -7.86
N LYS A 47 8.51 14.40 -7.53
CA LYS A 47 8.26 13.33 -8.49
C LYS A 47 6.84 13.37 -9.05
N ILE A 48 5.83 13.49 -8.19
CA ILE A 48 4.43 13.47 -8.62
C ILE A 48 4.11 14.72 -9.44
N ASN A 49 4.59 15.90 -9.05
CA ASN A 49 4.40 17.12 -9.84
C ASN A 49 5.07 17.04 -11.23
N ALA A 50 6.29 16.49 -11.30
CA ALA A 50 7.01 16.36 -12.58
C ALA A 50 6.32 15.37 -13.54
N LEU A 51 5.81 14.25 -13.01
CA LEU A 51 5.11 13.25 -13.82
C LEU A 51 3.71 13.73 -14.22
N ASN A 52 3.02 14.42 -13.30
CA ASN A 52 1.63 14.83 -13.41
C ASN A 52 0.70 13.64 -13.78
N PRO A 53 0.67 12.57 -12.96
CA PRO A 53 -0.13 11.38 -13.25
C PRO A 53 -1.63 11.67 -13.13
N VAL A 54 -2.45 10.87 -13.84
CA VAL A 54 -3.91 10.91 -13.71
C VAL A 54 -4.42 9.85 -12.72
N VAL A 55 -3.66 8.77 -12.50
CA VAL A 55 -3.96 7.72 -11.52
C VAL A 55 -2.68 7.31 -10.80
N ILE A 56 -2.77 7.15 -9.48
CA ILE A 56 -1.69 6.63 -8.62
C ILE A 56 -2.16 5.33 -7.97
N TYR A 57 -1.52 4.20 -8.30
CA TYR A 57 -1.65 2.95 -7.56
C TYR A 57 -0.63 2.91 -6.43
N HIS A 58 -1.10 3.17 -5.20
CA HIS A 58 -0.27 3.24 -4.02
C HIS A 58 -0.11 1.86 -3.38
N CYS A 59 0.89 1.10 -3.85
CA CYS A 59 1.21 -0.25 -3.37
C CYS A 59 2.34 -0.27 -2.32
N ALA A 60 2.85 0.89 -1.91
CA ALA A 60 3.91 0.99 -0.90
C ALA A 60 3.31 0.84 0.50
N ALA A 61 3.88 -0.04 1.32
CA ALA A 61 3.47 -0.25 2.70
C ALA A 61 4.60 -0.94 3.49
N TYR A 62 4.63 -0.71 4.80
CA TYR A 62 5.37 -1.57 5.71
C TYR A 62 4.48 -2.76 6.08
N THR A 63 4.92 -3.99 5.85
CA THR A 63 4.07 -5.21 5.91
C THR A 63 4.58 -6.30 6.84
N ALA A 64 5.69 -6.08 7.56
CA ALA A 64 6.19 -7.03 8.54
C ALA A 64 5.46 -6.82 9.88
N VAL A 65 4.26 -7.42 10.00
CA VAL A 65 3.33 -7.22 11.12
C VAL A 65 3.99 -7.44 12.48
N ASP A 66 4.71 -8.55 12.68
CA ASP A 66 5.31 -8.85 13.99
C ASP A 66 6.33 -7.78 14.41
N ASN A 67 7.12 -7.27 13.47
CA ASN A 67 8.08 -6.21 13.74
C ASN A 67 7.41 -4.86 14.00
N ALA A 68 6.20 -4.63 13.49
CA ALA A 68 5.45 -3.39 13.69
C ALA A 68 4.99 -3.21 15.15
N GLU A 69 4.90 -4.30 15.93
CA GLU A 69 4.53 -4.24 17.35
C GLU A 69 5.68 -3.74 18.25
N ASP A 70 6.93 -3.88 17.79
CA ASP A 70 8.11 -3.66 18.61
C ASP A 70 9.18 -2.87 17.84
N VAL A 71 10.20 -3.55 17.33
CA VAL A 71 11.45 -2.96 16.82
C VAL A 71 11.27 -1.99 15.64
N ALA A 72 10.16 -2.08 14.91
CA ALA A 72 9.89 -1.27 13.73
C ALA A 72 8.56 -0.50 13.81
N LYS A 73 8.03 -0.30 15.02
CA LYS A 73 6.79 0.46 15.25
C LYS A 73 6.81 1.84 14.60
N GLU A 74 7.85 2.63 14.83
CA GLU A 74 7.98 3.98 14.24
C GLU A 74 8.00 3.91 12.71
N LEU A 75 8.78 2.99 12.14
CA LEU A 75 8.85 2.82 10.68
C LEU A 75 7.50 2.42 10.08
N ASN A 76 6.73 1.58 10.77
CA ASN A 76 5.37 1.23 10.37
C ASN A 76 4.48 2.48 10.27
N TRP A 77 4.48 3.34 11.28
CA TRP A 77 3.71 4.60 11.27
C TRP A 77 4.20 5.58 10.19
N GLN A 78 5.52 5.75 10.06
CA GLN A 78 6.12 6.60 9.03
C GLN A 78 5.73 6.16 7.61
N VAL A 79 5.74 4.86 7.32
CA VAL A 79 5.42 4.38 5.97
C VAL A 79 3.92 4.33 5.72
N ASN A 80 3.14 3.76 6.65
CA ASN A 80 1.73 3.45 6.42
C ASN A 80 0.77 4.64 6.68
N GLU A 81 1.14 5.58 7.55
CA GLU A 81 0.38 6.82 7.76
C GLU A 81 1.05 7.99 7.02
N VAL A 82 2.23 8.41 7.46
CA VAL A 82 2.88 9.64 6.99
C VAL A 82 3.19 9.55 5.50
N GLY A 83 3.74 8.42 5.06
CA GLY A 83 4.04 8.17 3.65
C GLY A 83 2.80 8.16 2.76
N THR A 84 1.72 7.51 3.21
CA THR A 84 0.43 7.52 2.51
C THR A 84 -0.16 8.94 2.45
N ARG A 85 -0.10 9.71 3.54
CA ARG A 85 -0.52 11.12 3.57
C ARG A 85 0.24 11.95 2.55
N ASN A 86 1.57 11.82 2.50
CA ASN A 86 2.41 12.56 1.55
C ASN A 86 1.98 12.30 0.09
N VAL A 87 1.72 11.05 -0.26
CA VAL A 87 1.25 10.68 -1.60
C VAL A 87 -0.14 11.23 -1.87
N ALA A 88 -1.06 11.16 -0.90
CA ALA A 88 -2.41 11.70 -1.04
C ALA A 88 -2.41 13.23 -1.24
N GLU A 89 -1.60 13.97 -0.47
CA GLU A 89 -1.46 15.41 -0.65
C GLU A 89 -0.90 15.78 -2.02
N ALA A 90 0.13 15.06 -2.47
CA ALA A 90 0.71 15.28 -3.79
C ALA A 90 -0.28 14.92 -4.91
N ALA A 91 -1.04 13.83 -4.76
CA ALA A 91 -2.12 13.45 -5.66
C ALA A 91 -3.17 14.57 -5.79
N LYS A 92 -3.57 15.17 -4.66
CA LYS A 92 -4.53 16.29 -4.64
C LYS A 92 -4.03 17.48 -5.46
N LYS A 93 -2.75 17.84 -5.32
CA LYS A 93 -2.15 18.99 -6.03
C LYS A 93 -2.20 18.84 -7.56
N VAL A 94 -2.04 17.63 -8.06
CA VAL A 94 -2.07 17.33 -9.51
C VAL A 94 -3.44 16.87 -10.01
N GLY A 95 -4.42 16.71 -9.12
CA GLY A 95 -5.75 16.19 -9.45
C GLY A 95 -5.75 14.70 -9.85
N ALA A 96 -4.82 13.91 -9.31
CA ALA A 96 -4.74 12.47 -9.60
C ALA A 96 -5.73 11.68 -8.74
N LYS A 97 -6.37 10.68 -9.34
CA LYS A 97 -7.11 9.65 -8.62
C LYS A 97 -6.14 8.72 -7.90
N MET A 98 -6.40 8.39 -6.64
CA MET A 98 -5.56 7.48 -5.87
C MET A 98 -6.24 6.14 -5.60
N VAL A 99 -5.56 5.03 -5.88
CA VAL A 99 -5.94 3.68 -5.42
C VAL A 99 -5.04 3.31 -4.26
N TYR A 100 -5.60 3.26 -3.06
CA TYR A 100 -4.91 2.87 -1.83
C TYR A 100 -5.21 1.43 -1.45
N ILE A 101 -4.17 0.65 -1.24
CA ILE A 101 -4.29 -0.74 -0.80
C ILE A 101 -4.18 -0.79 0.72
N SER A 102 -5.27 -1.18 1.37
CA SER A 102 -5.38 -1.34 2.82
C SER A 102 -5.48 -2.81 3.20
N THR A 103 -5.92 -3.11 4.42
CA THR A 103 -5.87 -4.43 5.04
C THR A 103 -7.17 -4.76 5.76
N ASP A 104 -7.47 -6.04 5.90
CA ASP A 104 -8.41 -6.61 6.86
C ASP A 104 -8.06 -6.32 8.32
N TYR A 105 -6.79 -6.01 8.64
CA TYR A 105 -6.33 -5.76 10.01
C TYR A 105 -6.87 -4.45 10.62
N VAL A 106 -7.64 -3.66 9.84
CA VAL A 106 -8.43 -2.53 10.36
C VAL A 106 -9.62 -2.99 11.21
N PHE A 107 -9.99 -4.26 11.13
CA PHE A 107 -11.04 -4.88 11.93
C PHE A 107 -10.47 -5.61 13.15
N ASP A 108 -11.32 -5.95 14.13
CA ASP A 108 -10.89 -6.63 15.36
C ASP A 108 -10.95 -8.16 15.30
N GLY A 109 -11.52 -8.73 14.23
CA GLY A 109 -11.66 -10.18 14.07
C GLY A 109 -12.70 -10.83 14.99
N THR A 110 -13.56 -10.05 15.67
CA THR A 110 -14.56 -10.58 16.61
C THR A 110 -15.92 -10.87 16.01
N ASN A 111 -16.19 -10.40 14.79
CA ASN A 111 -17.43 -10.68 14.07
C ASN A 111 -17.58 -12.18 13.77
N GLU A 112 -18.77 -12.73 14.00
CA GLU A 112 -19.07 -14.15 13.67
C GLU A 112 -19.21 -14.39 12.15
N GLY A 113 -19.45 -13.32 11.38
CA GLY A 113 -19.54 -13.36 9.92
C GLY A 113 -18.52 -12.46 9.23
N GLU A 114 -18.75 -12.22 7.94
CA GLU A 114 -17.89 -11.37 7.11
C GLU A 114 -18.01 -9.88 7.49
N TYR A 115 -16.90 -9.16 7.43
CA TYR A 115 -16.90 -7.69 7.53
C TYR A 115 -17.39 -7.07 6.24
N LYS A 116 -18.43 -6.23 6.33
CA LYS A 116 -18.85 -5.36 5.23
C LYS A 116 -17.94 -4.15 5.11
N VAL A 117 -17.97 -3.47 3.96
CA VAL A 117 -17.15 -2.28 3.69
C VAL A 117 -17.43 -1.12 4.65
N ASP A 118 -18.66 -1.03 5.15
CA ASP A 118 -19.18 -0.03 6.09
C ASP A 118 -19.16 -0.50 7.55
N ALA A 119 -18.65 -1.71 7.83
CA ALA A 119 -18.51 -2.20 9.20
C ALA A 119 -17.55 -1.30 10.01
N PRO A 120 -17.81 -1.12 11.32
CA PRO A 120 -16.94 -0.32 12.17
C PRO A 120 -15.53 -0.93 12.23
N VAL A 121 -14.53 -0.05 12.17
CA VAL A 121 -13.11 -0.41 12.27
C VAL A 121 -12.66 -0.36 13.73
N ASN A 122 -11.77 -1.28 14.13
CA ASN A 122 -11.28 -1.43 15.50
C ASN A 122 -9.94 -2.20 15.54
N PRO A 123 -8.88 -1.70 14.86
CA PRO A 123 -7.63 -2.44 14.73
C PRO A 123 -7.00 -2.74 16.10
N LYS A 124 -6.53 -3.97 16.28
CA LYS A 124 -5.91 -4.42 17.54
C LYS A 124 -4.39 -4.34 17.57
N ASN A 125 -3.77 -4.40 16.39
CA ASN A 125 -2.31 -4.36 16.22
C ASN A 125 -1.85 -3.01 15.62
N GLU A 126 -0.58 -2.67 15.79
CA GLU A 126 0.05 -1.43 15.34
C GLU A 126 0.07 -1.32 13.81
N TYR A 127 0.23 -2.43 13.09
CA TYR A 127 0.11 -2.45 11.63
C TYR A 127 -1.27 -1.98 11.17
N GLY A 128 -2.34 -2.59 11.70
CA GLY A 128 -3.72 -2.25 11.40
C GLY A 128 -4.08 -0.82 11.79
N LYS A 129 -3.58 -0.34 12.95
CA LYS A 129 -3.77 1.06 13.37
C LYS A 129 -3.14 2.04 12.38
N ALA A 130 -1.90 1.81 11.96
CA ALA A 130 -1.22 2.71 11.02
C ALA A 130 -1.85 2.65 9.62
N LYS A 131 -2.29 1.47 9.15
CA LYS A 131 -3.02 1.35 7.88
C LYS A 131 -4.37 2.06 7.92
N LEU A 132 -5.10 1.96 9.03
CA LEU A 132 -6.34 2.72 9.23
C LEU A 132 -6.06 4.23 9.24
N ALA A 133 -5.01 4.68 9.92
CA ALA A 133 -4.62 6.10 9.89
C ALA A 133 -4.29 6.59 8.46
N GLY A 134 -3.66 5.73 7.65
CA GLY A 134 -3.48 5.96 6.22
C GLY A 134 -4.81 6.07 5.44
N GLU A 135 -5.80 5.20 5.73
CA GLU A 135 -7.14 5.33 5.14
C GLU A 135 -7.78 6.68 5.48
N GLU A 136 -7.75 7.10 6.74
CA GLU A 136 -8.33 8.37 7.19
C GLU A 136 -7.61 9.58 6.58
N ALA A 137 -6.29 9.48 6.39
CA ALA A 137 -5.53 10.49 5.64
C ALA A 137 -6.01 10.60 4.18
N VAL A 138 -6.17 9.46 3.48
CA VAL A 138 -6.69 9.44 2.10
C VAL A 138 -8.09 10.07 2.04
N LYS A 139 -9.02 9.62 2.90
CA LYS A 139 -10.41 10.09 2.94
C LYS A 139 -10.53 11.59 3.24
N SER A 140 -9.68 12.12 4.13
CA SER A 140 -9.74 13.54 4.52
C SER A 140 -9.10 14.48 3.49
N ILE A 141 -8.23 13.97 2.62
CA ILE A 141 -7.46 14.78 1.68
C ILE A 141 -8.07 14.73 0.28
N LEU A 142 -8.48 13.54 -0.18
CA LEU A 142 -8.89 13.31 -1.56
C LEU A 142 -10.40 13.18 -1.69
N ASP A 143 -10.93 13.73 -2.78
CA ASP A 143 -12.32 13.53 -3.19
C ASP A 143 -12.47 12.37 -4.19
N ASP A 144 -11.38 12.02 -4.90
CA ASP A 144 -11.35 10.96 -5.91
C ASP A 144 -10.34 9.86 -5.56
N TYR A 145 -10.82 8.83 -4.87
CA TYR A 145 -10.00 7.72 -4.42
C TYR A 145 -10.76 6.39 -4.40
N TYR A 146 -9.99 5.29 -4.39
CA TYR A 146 -10.45 3.96 -4.02
C TYR A 146 -9.60 3.44 -2.86
N ILE A 147 -10.24 2.95 -1.80
CA ILE A 147 -9.58 2.18 -0.75
C ILE A 147 -9.97 0.72 -0.93
N ILE A 148 -8.98 -0.13 -1.16
CA ILE A 148 -9.18 -1.57 -1.36
C ILE A 148 -8.54 -2.29 -0.18
N ARG A 149 -9.37 -2.80 0.74
CA ARG A 149 -8.92 -3.67 1.82
C ARG A 149 -8.75 -5.08 1.27
N THR A 150 -7.57 -5.66 1.45
CA THR A 150 -7.26 -7.03 1.06
C THR A 150 -6.69 -7.80 2.24
N SER A 151 -6.63 -9.12 2.14
CA SER A 151 -6.17 -10.02 3.20
C SER A 151 -5.27 -11.09 2.61
N TRP A 152 -4.28 -11.53 3.38
CA TRP A 152 -3.47 -12.73 3.09
C TRP A 152 -2.82 -12.70 1.70
N VAL A 153 -2.23 -11.55 1.35
CA VAL A 153 -1.64 -11.33 0.02
C VAL A 153 -0.48 -12.29 -0.26
N PHE A 154 -0.58 -13.01 -1.36
CA PHE A 154 0.49 -13.83 -1.95
C PHE A 154 0.52 -13.63 -3.47
N GLY A 155 1.65 -13.96 -4.08
CA GLY A 155 1.85 -13.84 -5.52
C GLY A 155 3.17 -14.43 -5.96
N LYS A 156 3.47 -14.31 -7.26
CA LYS A 156 4.71 -14.84 -7.83
C LYS A 156 5.95 -14.14 -7.29
N TYR A 157 5.83 -12.85 -6.96
CA TYR A 157 6.92 -11.98 -6.55
C TYR A 157 6.91 -11.73 -5.03
N GLY A 158 8.10 -11.65 -4.43
CA GLY A 158 8.28 -11.30 -3.02
C GLY A 158 8.06 -12.44 -2.02
N LYS A 159 8.23 -12.14 -0.73
CA LYS A 159 8.01 -13.10 0.36
C LYS A 159 6.51 -13.18 0.69
N ASN A 160 5.99 -14.38 0.85
CA ASN A 160 4.63 -14.63 1.31
C ASN A 160 4.54 -15.95 2.07
N PHE A 161 3.34 -16.23 2.60
CA PHE A 161 3.07 -17.44 3.38
C PHE A 161 3.29 -18.72 2.56
N VAL A 162 2.84 -18.76 1.30
CA VAL A 162 2.98 -19.93 0.41
C VAL A 162 4.45 -20.32 0.23
N TYR A 163 5.31 -19.38 -0.14
CA TYR A 163 6.75 -19.65 -0.28
C TYR A 163 7.46 -19.94 1.03
N THR A 164 6.94 -19.44 2.16
CA THR A 164 7.47 -19.78 3.48
C THR A 164 7.17 -21.23 3.84
N MET A 165 5.93 -21.68 3.63
CA MET A 165 5.54 -23.08 3.87
C MET A 165 6.28 -24.05 2.95
N LEU A 166 6.42 -23.73 1.67
CA LEU A 166 7.19 -24.56 0.72
C LEU A 166 8.67 -24.68 1.08
N ARG A 167 9.25 -23.67 1.75
CA ARG A 167 10.63 -23.74 2.25
C ARG A 167 10.70 -24.63 3.50
N LEU A 168 9.85 -24.37 4.49
CA LEU A 168 9.83 -25.17 5.73
C LEU A 168 9.59 -26.67 5.45
N ALA A 169 8.71 -27.00 4.50
CA ALA A 169 8.45 -28.39 4.11
C ALA A 169 9.65 -29.11 3.47
N LYS A 170 10.68 -28.39 3.01
CA LYS A 170 11.94 -28.98 2.52
C LYS A 170 12.98 -29.14 3.62
N ASP A 171 12.89 -28.32 4.66
CA ASP A 171 13.84 -28.29 5.77
C ASP A 171 13.40 -29.19 6.95
N HIS A 172 12.18 -29.74 6.89
CA HIS A 172 11.64 -30.73 7.81
C HIS A 172 11.56 -32.11 7.14
N ASP A 173 12.50 -32.99 7.48
CA ASP A 173 12.22 -34.44 7.61
C ASP A 173 11.39 -34.68 8.89
#